data_AF-A0A0T6B9E4-F1
#
_entry.id   AF-A0A0T6B9E4-F1
#
_cell.length_a   1.000
_cell.length_b   1.000
_cell.length_c   1.000
_cell.angle_alpha   90.00
_cell.angle_beta   90.00
_cell.angle_gamma   90.00
#
_symmetry.space_group_name_H-M   'P 1'
#
loop_
_entity.id
_entity.type
_entity.pdbx_description
1 polymer ?
#
loop_
_entity_poly.entity_id
_entity_poly.type
_entity_poly.pdbx_seq_one_letter_code
_entity_poly.pdbx_strand_id
1 'polypeptide(L)'
;MEQQRLVEKRLSIAYSLCVILGATAAITIGVAWGHWKETLDHCGNLGGRRNCSCILYGQNTLTYFQGGGVPACGWVTFGPIAYMLFSAGLACFHGFRVVFGSKGTKRRTITTRNEVGETVILQTIETNNTSLLPRGFWITTSVIAAVLTVYSLIHFAIYIDGFLSTCSEYRKTLEKALRLSGTVISVIHRRLSCSAVFDFMDYIHPNRADTYRSGLINTAAALIIGILSSFSAWILFLFATVLNIRLARIKLK
;
A
#
# COMPACT_ATOMS: atom_id res chain seq x y z
N MET A 1 5.39 14.86 27.46
CA MET A 1 6.36 13.80 27.12
C MET A 1 5.67 12.46 26.83
N GLU A 2 4.82 11.97 27.73
CA GLU A 2 4.08 10.70 27.53
C GLU A 2 3.24 10.67 26.25
N GLN A 3 2.54 11.77 25.95
CA GLN A 3 1.75 11.91 24.72
C GLN A 3 2.60 11.77 23.44
N GLN A 4 3.83 12.32 23.40
CA GLN A 4 4.72 12.19 22.24
C GLN A 4 5.14 10.73 22.07
N ARG A 5 5.51 10.04 23.15
CA ARG A 5 5.92 8.63 23.11
C ARG A 5 4.82 7.71 22.60
N LEU A 6 3.57 7.94 23.03
CA LEU A 6 2.42 7.18 22.53
C LEU A 6 2.21 7.37 21.03
N VAL A 7 2.37 8.61 20.54
CA VAL A 7 2.28 8.90 19.11
C VAL A 7 3.44 8.28 18.34
N GLU A 8 4.68 8.36 18.83
CA GLU A 8 5.84 7.71 18.20
C GLU A 8 5.65 6.19 18.11
N LYS A 9 5.08 5.53 19.13
CA LYS A 9 4.73 4.10 19.08
C LYS A 9 3.70 3.81 17.99
N ARG A 10 2.61 4.60 17.93
CA ARG A 10 1.56 4.43 16.93
C ARG A 10 2.08 4.67 15.51
N LEU A 11 2.93 5.69 15.31
CA LEU A 11 3.56 5.99 14.03
C LEU A 11 4.54 4.90 13.61
N SER A 12 5.36 4.38 14.52
CA SER A 12 6.25 3.25 14.22
C SER A 12 5.46 2.03 13.74
N ILE A 13 4.37 1.67 14.41
CA ILE A 13 3.50 0.57 13.98
C ILE A 13 2.85 0.87 12.62
N ALA A 14 2.28 2.07 12.45
CA ALA A 14 1.61 2.45 11.21
C ALA A 14 2.55 2.40 10.01
N TYR A 15 3.75 2.98 10.12
CA TYR A 15 4.73 2.96 9.02
C TYR A 15 5.28 1.55 8.74
N SER A 16 5.51 0.72 9.77
CA SER A 16 5.88 -0.69 9.55
C SER A 16 4.79 -1.46 8.79
N LEU A 17 3.52 -1.25 9.13
CA LEU A 17 2.40 -1.83 8.40
C LEU A 17 2.31 -1.31 6.96
N CYS A 18 2.56 0.00 6.72
CA CYS A 18 2.63 0.54 5.36
C CYS A 18 3.71 -0.14 4.51
N VAL A 19 4.88 -0.47 5.08
CA VAL A 19 5.94 -1.21 4.36
C VAL A 19 5.45 -2.59 3.96
N ILE A 20 4.85 -3.34 4.89
CA ILE A 20 4.36 -4.70 4.63
C ILE A 20 3.25 -4.65 3.57
N LEU A 21 2.25 -3.79 3.75
CA LEU A 21 1.12 -3.68 2.82
C LEU A 21 1.55 -3.19 1.43
N GLY A 22 2.50 -2.24 1.36
CA GLY A 22 3.08 -1.80 0.10
C GLY A 22 3.80 -2.93 -0.64
N ALA A 23 4.60 -3.72 0.09
CA ALA A 23 5.30 -4.88 -0.47
C ALA A 23 4.30 -5.94 -0.96
N THR A 24 3.28 -6.25 -0.16
CA THR A 24 2.22 -7.18 -0.55
C THR A 24 1.51 -6.70 -1.81
N ALA A 25 1.10 -5.43 -1.88
CA ALA A 25 0.45 -4.87 -3.06
C ALA A 25 1.32 -4.97 -4.32
N ALA A 26 2.61 -4.60 -4.21
CA ALA A 26 3.58 -4.66 -5.31
C ALA A 26 3.84 -6.10 -5.79
N ILE A 27 4.02 -7.04 -4.86
CA ILE A 27 4.31 -8.44 -5.19
C ILE A 27 3.10 -9.08 -5.85
N THR A 28 1.88 -8.91 -5.31
CA THR A 28 0.72 -9.62 -5.87
C THR A 28 0.32 -9.13 -7.26
N ILE A 29 0.35 -7.81 -7.52
CA ILE A 29 0.17 -7.31 -8.88
C ILE A 29 1.35 -7.68 -9.78
N GLY A 30 2.58 -7.69 -9.27
CA GLY A 30 3.75 -8.11 -10.01
C GLY A 30 3.67 -9.57 -10.48
N VAL A 31 3.18 -10.47 -9.62
CA VAL A 31 2.94 -11.87 -9.97
C VAL A 31 1.84 -11.99 -11.03
N ALA A 32 0.69 -11.34 -10.83
CA ALA A 32 -0.40 -11.38 -11.79
C ALA A 32 0.03 -10.80 -13.15
N TRP A 33 0.70 -9.65 -13.16
CA TRP A 33 1.21 -9.04 -14.38
C TRP A 33 2.25 -9.92 -15.05
N GLY A 34 3.25 -10.40 -14.31
CA GLY A 34 4.33 -11.25 -14.84
C GLY A 34 3.80 -12.54 -15.49
N HIS A 35 2.77 -13.14 -14.88
CA HIS A 35 2.10 -14.34 -15.38
C HIS A 35 1.34 -14.12 -16.69
N TRP A 36 0.71 -12.96 -16.83
CA TRP A 36 -0.16 -12.65 -17.98
C TRP A 36 0.51 -11.83 -19.08
N LYS A 37 1.71 -11.29 -18.84
CA LYS A 37 2.34 -10.30 -19.72
C LYS A 37 2.50 -10.77 -21.16
N GLU A 38 2.88 -12.02 -21.38
CA GLU A 38 3.18 -12.56 -22.72
C GLU A 38 1.89 -12.95 -23.44
N THR A 39 0.96 -13.58 -22.70
CA THR A 39 -0.35 -13.98 -23.23
C THR A 39 -1.19 -12.78 -23.66
N LEU A 40 -1.13 -11.67 -22.93
CA LEU A 40 -1.97 -10.49 -23.20
C LEU A 40 -1.40 -9.53 -24.26
N ASP A 41 -0.13 -9.67 -24.64
CA ASP A 41 0.56 -8.72 -25.53
C ASP A 41 0.27 -8.95 -27.02
N HIS A 42 -0.94 -8.60 -27.44
CA HIS A 42 -1.39 -8.70 -28.83
C HIS A 42 -1.30 -7.39 -29.64
N CYS A 43 -0.81 -6.29 -29.05
CA CYS A 43 -0.84 -4.97 -29.68
C CYS A 43 0.22 -4.74 -30.77
N GLY A 44 1.20 -5.63 -30.93
CA GLY A 44 2.28 -5.47 -31.91
C GLY A 44 1.84 -5.42 -33.39
N ASN A 45 0.63 -5.88 -33.72
CA ASN A 45 0.18 -6.01 -35.11
C ASN A 45 -0.83 -4.94 -35.59
N LEU A 46 -1.38 -4.11 -34.70
CA LEU A 46 -2.44 -3.15 -35.04
C LEU A 46 -2.15 -1.75 -34.46
N GLY A 47 -1.53 -0.89 -35.29
CA GLY A 47 -1.76 0.56 -35.22
C GLY A 47 -1.18 1.32 -34.01
N GLY A 48 0.11 1.20 -33.74
CA GLY A 48 0.87 2.24 -33.02
C GLY A 48 0.89 2.19 -31.49
N ARG A 49 0.22 1.23 -30.83
CA ARG A 49 0.39 0.99 -29.39
C ARG A 49 1.61 0.10 -29.13
N ARG A 50 2.60 0.65 -28.41
CA ARG A 50 3.76 -0.11 -27.92
C ARG A 50 3.35 -0.90 -26.67
N ASN A 51 3.36 -2.23 -26.77
CA ASN A 51 3.23 -3.25 -25.72
C ASN A 51 1.93 -3.16 -24.88
N CYS A 52 1.08 -4.17 -25.02
CA CYS A 52 -0.18 -4.30 -24.28
C CYS A 52 -0.17 -5.49 -23.33
N SER A 53 0.87 -5.57 -22.51
CA SER A 53 1.09 -6.71 -21.62
C SER A 53 0.49 -6.52 -20.23
N CYS A 54 -0.18 -5.41 -19.94
CA CYS A 54 -0.72 -5.16 -18.61
C CYS A 54 -2.06 -5.88 -18.40
N ILE A 55 -2.23 -6.57 -17.28
CA ILE A 55 -3.51 -7.19 -16.91
C ILE A 55 -4.59 -6.15 -16.52
N LEU A 56 -4.18 -4.97 -16.07
CA LEU A 56 -5.09 -3.85 -15.78
C LEU A 56 -5.46 -3.13 -17.07
N TYR A 57 -6.68 -2.59 -17.13
CA TYR A 57 -7.24 -1.93 -18.32
C TYR A 57 -7.20 -2.80 -19.59
N GLY A 58 -7.40 -4.12 -19.43
CA GLY A 58 -7.55 -5.03 -20.56
C GLY A 58 -8.75 -4.67 -21.43
N GLN A 59 -8.66 -4.96 -22.73
CA GLN A 59 -9.63 -4.54 -23.73
C GLN A 59 -10.12 -5.72 -24.56
N ASN A 60 -11.44 -5.80 -24.74
CA ASN A 60 -12.05 -6.75 -25.67
C ASN A 60 -12.05 -6.15 -27.09
N THR A 61 -11.44 -6.86 -28.04
CA THR A 61 -11.54 -6.51 -29.46
C THR A 61 -12.62 -7.36 -30.15
N LEU A 62 -12.81 -7.20 -31.46
CA LEU A 62 -13.75 -8.04 -32.21
C LEU A 62 -13.34 -9.52 -32.20
N THR A 63 -12.04 -9.79 -32.17
CA THR A 63 -11.46 -11.11 -32.44
C THR A 63 -10.79 -11.75 -31.23
N TYR A 64 -10.25 -10.95 -30.31
CA TYR A 64 -9.51 -11.45 -29.14
C TYR A 64 -9.54 -10.44 -27.98
N PHE A 65 -9.16 -10.89 -26.79
CA PHE A 65 -8.94 -10.02 -25.64
C PHE A 65 -7.45 -9.72 -25.51
N GLN A 66 -7.10 -8.47 -25.21
CA GLN A 66 -5.72 -8.02 -25.08
C GLN A 66 -5.52 -7.25 -23.77
N GLY A 67 -4.29 -7.16 -23.31
CA GLY A 67 -3.96 -6.38 -22.11
C GLY A 67 -4.06 -4.88 -22.33
N GLY A 68 -3.96 -4.13 -21.23
CA GLY A 68 -3.84 -2.68 -21.23
C GLY A 68 -2.41 -2.21 -21.42
N GLY A 69 -2.23 -0.89 -21.35
CA GLY A 69 -0.91 -0.27 -21.48
C GLY A 69 0.01 -0.60 -20.29
N VAL A 70 1.28 -0.91 -20.59
CA VAL A 70 2.34 -1.18 -19.60
C VAL A 70 2.45 -0.14 -18.47
N PRO A 71 2.29 1.19 -18.71
CA PRO A 71 2.46 2.18 -17.64
C PRO A 71 1.52 1.97 -16.43
N ALA A 72 0.31 1.44 -16.64
CA ALA A 72 -0.62 1.20 -15.54
C ALA A 72 -0.11 0.12 -14.58
N CYS A 73 0.27 -1.05 -15.11
CA CYS A 73 0.86 -2.12 -14.29
C CYS A 73 2.21 -1.70 -13.73
N GLY A 74 3.03 -0.98 -14.50
CA GLY A 74 4.29 -0.41 -14.01
C GLY A 74 4.08 0.49 -12.80
N TRP A 75 3.10 1.41 -12.86
CA TRP A 75 2.75 2.27 -11.74
C TRP A 75 2.22 1.49 -10.54
N VAL A 76 1.31 0.54 -10.74
CA VAL A 76 0.70 -0.20 -9.62
C VAL A 76 1.72 -1.16 -8.98
N THR A 77 2.63 -1.75 -9.74
CA THR A 77 3.70 -2.64 -9.23
C THR A 77 4.82 -1.86 -8.56
N PHE A 78 5.34 -0.81 -9.18
CA PHE A 78 6.54 -0.12 -8.69
C PHE A 78 6.27 1.17 -7.91
N GLY A 79 5.09 1.78 -8.07
CA GLY A 79 4.68 2.97 -7.31
C GLY A 79 4.79 2.80 -5.78
N PRO A 80 4.47 1.63 -5.20
CA PRO A 80 4.66 1.40 -3.77
C PRO A 80 6.08 1.61 -3.25
N ILE A 81 7.11 1.41 -4.08
CA ILE A 81 8.52 1.51 -3.67
C ILE A 81 8.82 2.87 -3.04
N ALA A 82 8.30 3.96 -3.63
CA ALA A 82 8.58 5.31 -3.15
C ALA A 82 8.10 5.51 -1.71
N TYR A 83 6.85 5.15 -1.40
CA TYR A 83 6.31 5.32 -0.05
C TYR A 83 6.80 4.23 0.91
N MET A 84 7.20 3.05 0.41
CA MET A 84 7.82 1.99 1.22
C MET A 84 9.17 2.42 1.78
N LEU A 85 10.04 3.00 0.95
CA LEU A 85 11.34 3.50 1.40
C LEU A 85 11.19 4.58 2.47
N PHE A 86 10.28 5.53 2.25
CA PHE A 86 10.02 6.58 3.24
C PHE A 86 9.43 6.02 4.54
N SER A 87 8.47 5.11 4.44
CA SER A 87 7.86 4.45 5.61
C SER A 87 8.87 3.62 6.38
N ALA A 88 9.79 2.90 5.70
CA ALA A 88 10.85 2.17 6.36
C ALA A 88 11.76 3.10 7.17
N GLY A 89 12.18 4.23 6.59
CA GLY A 89 12.97 5.24 7.29
C GLY A 89 12.28 5.77 8.56
N LEU A 90 10.99 6.15 8.45
CA LEU A 90 10.22 6.63 9.59
C LEU A 90 9.90 5.54 10.62
N ALA A 91 9.65 4.31 10.18
CA ALA A 91 9.44 3.17 11.06
C ALA A 91 10.69 2.88 11.91
N CYS A 92 11.87 2.88 11.28
CA CYS A 92 13.16 2.75 11.96
C CYS A 92 13.41 3.92 12.91
N PHE A 93 13.18 5.15 12.46
CA PHE A 93 13.38 6.35 13.29
C PHE A 93 12.50 6.35 14.54
N HIS A 94 11.19 6.19 14.38
CA HIS A 94 10.26 6.16 15.50
C HIS A 94 10.46 4.90 16.36
N GLY A 95 10.73 3.75 15.74
CA GLY A 95 11.00 2.50 16.45
C GLY A 95 12.24 2.59 17.31
N PHE A 96 13.33 3.15 16.79
CA PHE A 96 14.56 3.38 17.54
C PHE A 96 14.30 4.28 18.77
N ARG A 97 13.56 5.38 18.59
CA ARG A 97 13.21 6.28 19.70
C ARG A 97 12.33 5.61 20.74
N VAL A 98 11.38 4.76 20.34
CA VAL A 98 10.49 4.05 21.26
C VAL A 98 11.23 2.98 22.07
N VAL A 99 12.12 2.22 21.42
CA VAL A 99 12.85 1.10 22.03
C VAL A 99 14.06 1.57 22.85
N PHE A 100 14.89 2.45 22.27
CA PHE A 100 16.17 2.86 22.86
C PHE A 100 16.14 4.25 23.50
N GLY A 101 15.12 5.06 23.20
CA GLY A 101 14.98 6.42 23.74
C GLY A 101 14.44 6.48 25.17
N SER A 102 14.24 5.34 25.83
CA SER A 102 13.75 5.22 27.21
C SER A 102 14.80 4.50 28.06
N LYS A 103 15.95 5.14 28.30
CA LYS A 103 16.97 4.59 29.19
C LYS A 103 16.86 5.19 30.59
N GLY A 104 16.05 4.51 31.40
CA GLY A 104 16.24 4.36 32.84
C GLY A 104 15.84 5.54 33.72
N THR A 105 15.06 5.23 34.74
CA THR A 105 14.92 6.05 35.95
C THR A 105 16.26 6.03 36.68
N LYS A 106 17.11 7.04 36.49
CA LYS A 106 18.29 7.18 37.35
C LYS A 106 17.82 7.85 38.64
N ARG A 107 17.83 7.10 39.75
CA ARG A 107 17.71 7.68 41.08
C ARG A 107 19.02 8.39 41.38
N ARG A 108 18.99 9.72 41.46
CA ARG A 108 20.13 10.52 41.90
C ARG A 108 19.84 11.02 43.31
N THR A 109 20.61 10.52 44.25
CA THR A 109 20.54 10.97 45.65
C THR A 109 21.36 12.25 45.78
N ILE A 110 20.72 13.35 46.12
CA ILE A 110 21.38 14.63 46.40
C ILE A 110 21.27 14.87 47.89
N THR A 111 22.40 14.95 48.58
CA THR A 111 22.45 15.36 49.98
C THR A 111 22.54 16.87 50.07
N THR A 112 21.53 17.52 50.64
CA THR A 112 21.55 18.96 50.92
C THR A 112 21.51 19.16 52.42
N ARG A 113 22.31 20.09 52.95
CA ARG A 113 22.19 20.53 54.35
C ARG A 113 21.13 21.61 54.46
N ASN A 114 20.22 21.48 55.42
CA ASN A 114 19.29 22.55 55.78
C ASN A 114 20.02 23.62 56.62
N GLU A 115 19.38 24.77 56.85
CA GLU A 115 19.95 25.88 57.63
C GLU A 115 20.23 25.52 59.10
N VAL A 116 19.66 24.42 59.58
CA VAL A 116 19.85 23.85 60.93
C VAL A 116 21.04 22.87 60.97
N GLY A 117 21.66 22.56 59.83
CA GLY A 117 22.85 21.69 59.72
C GLY A 117 22.54 20.19 59.56
N GLU A 118 21.27 19.79 59.55
CA GLU A 118 20.84 18.43 59.27
C GLU A 118 20.97 18.10 57.77
N THR A 119 21.45 16.89 57.49
CA THR A 119 21.57 16.38 56.13
C THR A 119 20.25 15.78 55.68
N VAL A 120 19.57 16.43 54.73
CA VAL A 120 18.37 15.88 54.10
C VAL A 120 18.79 15.17 52.81
N ILE A 121 18.41 13.90 52.69
CA ILE A 121 18.65 13.06 51.51
C ILE A 121 17.49 13.26 50.54
N LEU A 122 17.66 14.12 49.54
CA LEU A 122 16.69 14.30 48.46
C LEU A 122 16.92 13.22 47.40
N GLN A 123 15.98 12.29 47.28
CA GLN A 123 15.94 11.37 46.14
C GLN A 123 15.29 12.08 44.95
N THR A 124 16.12 12.57 44.03
CA THR A 124 15.62 13.09 42.75
C THR A 124 15.51 11.95 41.75
N ILE A 125 14.29 11.74 41.24
CA ILE A 125 14.03 10.80 40.16
C ILE A 125 14.24 11.54 38.85
N GLU A 126 15.44 11.44 38.29
CA GLU A 126 15.73 11.99 36.96
C GLU A 126 15.26 10.96 35.92
N THR A 127 14.05 11.17 35.40
CA THR A 127 13.53 10.39 34.28
C THR A 127 14.21 10.88 33.01
N ASN A 128 15.20 10.12 32.54
CA ASN A 128 15.89 10.41 31.29
C ASN A 128 14.96 10.05 30.12
N ASN A 129 14.00 10.92 29.87
CA ASN A 129 13.01 10.77 28.82
C ASN A 129 13.63 11.14 27.47
N THR A 130 13.11 10.53 26.41
CA THR A 130 13.49 10.84 25.03
C THR A 130 13.33 12.34 24.79
N SER A 131 14.36 12.98 24.24
CA SER A 131 14.33 14.42 23.95
C SER A 131 13.11 14.75 23.10
N LEU A 132 12.42 15.83 23.45
CA LEU A 132 11.26 16.33 22.71
C LEU A 132 11.72 16.66 21.28
N LEU A 133 10.92 16.23 20.30
CA LEU A 133 11.25 16.53 18.91
C LEU A 133 10.85 17.98 18.62
N PRO A 134 11.69 18.75 17.91
CA PRO A 134 11.36 20.13 17.55
C PRO A 134 10.06 20.20 16.78
N ARG A 135 9.30 21.28 16.96
CA ARG A 135 8.05 21.50 16.22
C ARG A 135 8.23 21.44 14.69
N GLY A 136 9.37 21.91 14.20
CA GLY A 136 9.72 21.84 12.78
C GLY A 136 9.69 20.42 12.21
N PHE A 137 10.13 19.42 12.97
CA PHE A 137 10.06 18.00 12.57
C PHE A 137 8.61 17.55 12.33
N TRP A 138 7.70 17.86 13.24
CA TRP A 138 6.29 17.46 13.11
C TRP A 138 5.59 18.17 11.96
N ILE A 139 5.98 19.41 11.66
CA ILE A 139 5.44 20.15 10.50
C ILE A 139 5.92 19.49 9.21
N THR A 140 7.23 19.21 9.08
CA THR A 140 7.78 18.61 7.85
C THR A 140 7.23 17.20 7.63
N THR A 141 7.16 16.36 8.67
CA THR A 141 6.58 15.02 8.54
C THR A 141 5.08 15.07 8.24
N SER A 142 4.34 16.06 8.73
CA SER A 142 2.92 16.25 8.39
C SER A 142 2.74 16.54 6.90
N VAL A 143 3.55 17.43 6.33
CA VAL A 143 3.48 17.78 4.90
C VAL A 143 3.81 16.56 4.05
N ILE A 144 4.89 15.85 4.37
CA ILE A 144 5.28 14.66 3.59
C ILE A 144 4.22 13.56 3.72
N ALA A 145 3.71 13.29 4.93
CA ALA A 145 2.67 12.29 5.14
C ALA A 145 1.38 12.63 4.37
N ALA A 146 1.00 13.92 4.29
CA ALA A 146 -0.14 14.36 3.49
C ALA A 146 0.07 14.07 1.98
N VAL A 147 1.26 14.36 1.44
CA VAL A 147 1.61 14.04 0.05
C VAL A 147 1.53 12.53 -0.20
N LEU A 148 2.10 11.71 0.71
CA LEU A 148 2.05 10.25 0.60
C LEU A 148 0.63 9.68 0.75
N THR A 149 -0.24 10.36 1.50
CA THR A 149 -1.66 10.00 1.59
C THR A 149 -2.36 10.19 0.25
N VAL A 150 -2.12 11.32 -0.43
CA VAL A 150 -2.66 11.55 -1.79
C VAL A 150 -2.04 10.57 -2.80
N TYR A 151 -0.73 10.33 -2.70
CA TYR A 151 -0.04 9.38 -3.56
C TYR A 151 -0.61 7.96 -3.45
N SER A 152 -0.78 7.46 -2.22
CA SER A 152 -1.37 6.13 -1.97
C SER A 152 -2.84 6.03 -2.37
N LEU A 153 -3.61 7.14 -2.26
CA LEU A 153 -4.96 7.20 -2.80
C LEU A 153 -4.98 7.05 -4.32
N ILE A 154 -4.10 7.75 -5.04
CA ILE A 154 -3.99 7.66 -6.50
C ILE A 154 -3.57 6.23 -6.90
N HIS A 155 -2.62 5.63 -6.18
CA HIS A 155 -2.22 4.24 -6.40
C HIS A 155 -3.40 3.27 -6.24
N PHE A 156 -4.14 3.37 -5.14
CA PHE A 156 -5.34 2.58 -4.92
C PHE A 156 -6.40 2.81 -6.01
N ALA A 157 -6.66 4.07 -6.38
CA ALA A 157 -7.65 4.44 -7.39
C ALA A 157 -7.33 3.83 -8.76
N ILE A 158 -6.09 3.95 -9.23
CA ILE A 158 -5.65 3.37 -10.51
C ILE A 158 -5.73 1.84 -10.47
N TYR A 159 -5.40 1.22 -9.32
CA TYR A 159 -5.46 -0.22 -9.16
C TYR A 159 -6.92 -0.73 -9.24
N ILE A 160 -7.82 -0.18 -8.42
CA ILE A 160 -9.23 -0.62 -8.41
C ILE A 160 -9.93 -0.33 -9.73
N ASP A 161 -9.69 0.84 -10.34
CA ASP A 161 -10.29 1.20 -11.63
C ASP A 161 -9.81 0.26 -12.74
N GLY A 162 -8.50 -0.01 -12.79
CA GLY A 162 -7.92 -0.96 -13.74
C GLY A 162 -8.47 -2.38 -13.58
N PHE A 163 -8.66 -2.83 -12.33
CA PHE A 163 -9.26 -4.14 -12.03
C PHE A 163 -10.72 -4.23 -12.49
N LEU A 164 -11.54 -3.22 -12.20
CA LEU A 164 -12.94 -3.17 -12.59
C LEU A 164 -13.11 -3.02 -14.11
N SER A 165 -12.25 -2.21 -14.75
CA SER A 165 -12.23 -2.03 -16.20
C SER A 165 -11.93 -3.36 -16.90
N THR A 166 -10.85 -4.07 -16.50
CA THR A 166 -10.51 -5.38 -17.06
C THR A 166 -11.65 -6.39 -16.85
N CYS A 167 -12.23 -6.44 -15.65
CA CYS A 167 -13.36 -7.31 -15.35
C CYS A 167 -14.55 -7.07 -16.29
N SER A 168 -14.92 -5.80 -16.51
CA SER A 168 -16.02 -5.41 -17.40
C SER A 168 -15.74 -5.82 -18.85
N GLU A 169 -14.54 -5.59 -19.35
CA GLU A 169 -14.16 -5.95 -20.71
C GLU A 169 -14.08 -7.47 -20.90
N TYR A 170 -13.54 -8.21 -19.92
CA TYR A 170 -13.44 -9.66 -20.01
C TYR A 170 -14.80 -10.36 -19.96
N ARG A 171 -15.81 -9.79 -19.26
CA ARG A 171 -17.19 -10.29 -19.32
C ARG A 171 -17.74 -10.29 -20.75
N LYS A 172 -17.44 -9.25 -21.54
CA LYS A 172 -17.82 -9.17 -22.95
C LYS A 172 -17.10 -10.22 -23.79
N THR A 173 -15.87 -10.59 -23.42
CA THR A 173 -15.13 -11.69 -24.06
C THR A 173 -15.77 -13.04 -23.75
N LEU A 174 -16.16 -13.28 -22.50
CA LEU A 174 -16.80 -14.53 -22.08
C LEU A 174 -18.16 -14.75 -22.77
N GLU A 175 -18.94 -13.68 -22.95
CA GLU A 175 -20.20 -13.73 -23.71
C GLU A 175 -20.00 -14.28 -25.12
N LYS A 176 -18.97 -13.78 -25.83
CA LYS A 176 -18.60 -14.24 -27.17
C LYS A 176 -18.10 -15.69 -27.16
N ALA A 177 -17.23 -16.03 -26.21
CA ALA A 177 -16.59 -17.35 -26.14
C ALA A 177 -17.60 -18.47 -25.84
N LEU A 178 -18.57 -18.22 -24.96
CA LEU A 178 -19.56 -19.21 -24.54
C LEU A 178 -20.81 -19.25 -25.45
N ARG A 179 -20.87 -18.42 -26.50
CA ARG A 179 -22.02 -18.26 -27.41
C ARG A 179 -23.36 -18.08 -26.67
N LEU A 180 -23.32 -17.39 -25.53
CA LEU A 180 -24.49 -17.30 -24.66
C LEU A 180 -25.46 -16.29 -25.25
N SER A 181 -26.71 -16.71 -25.42
CA SER A 181 -27.81 -15.88 -25.92
C SER A 181 -28.97 -15.86 -24.93
N GLY A 182 -29.84 -14.84 -25.02
CA GLY A 182 -31.06 -14.74 -24.21
C GLY A 182 -30.81 -14.37 -22.75
N THR A 183 -31.62 -14.94 -21.84
CA THR A 183 -31.66 -14.59 -20.41
C THR A 183 -30.36 -14.87 -19.65
N VAL A 184 -29.48 -15.73 -20.19
CA VAL A 184 -28.17 -16.07 -19.60
C VAL A 184 -27.18 -14.90 -19.63
N ILE A 185 -27.30 -14.00 -20.60
CA ILE A 185 -26.48 -12.77 -20.71
C ILE A 185 -26.67 -11.88 -19.47
N SER A 186 -27.90 -11.80 -18.97
CA SER A 186 -28.23 -11.00 -17.78
C SER A 186 -27.55 -11.54 -16.51
N VAL A 187 -27.34 -12.85 -16.43
CA VAL A 187 -26.66 -13.50 -15.30
C VAL A 187 -25.18 -13.18 -15.31
N ILE A 188 -24.53 -13.22 -16.47
CA ILE A 188 -23.09 -12.95 -16.59
C ILE A 188 -22.78 -11.46 -16.34
N HIS A 189 -23.54 -10.55 -16.94
CA HIS A 189 -23.25 -9.13 -16.81
C HIS A 189 -23.63 -8.55 -15.45
N ARG A 190 -24.67 -9.08 -14.78
CA ARG A 190 -25.16 -8.52 -13.51
C ARG A 190 -24.82 -9.34 -12.26
N ARG A 191 -24.57 -10.65 -12.34
CA ARG A 191 -24.37 -11.50 -11.16
C ARG A 191 -22.99 -12.14 -11.03
N LEU A 192 -22.20 -12.16 -12.10
CA LEU A 192 -20.87 -12.76 -12.03
C LEU A 192 -19.89 -11.83 -11.33
N SER A 193 -19.34 -12.22 -10.17
CA SER A 193 -18.38 -11.40 -9.44
C SER A 193 -17.08 -11.23 -10.25
N CYS A 194 -16.36 -10.12 -10.05
CA CYS A 194 -15.08 -9.94 -10.74
C CYS A 194 -14.05 -11.01 -10.35
N SER A 195 -14.12 -11.55 -9.12
CA SER A 195 -13.32 -12.71 -8.74
C SER A 195 -13.54 -13.88 -9.68
N ALA A 196 -14.80 -14.26 -9.91
CA ALA A 196 -15.13 -15.37 -10.80
C ALA A 196 -14.75 -15.08 -12.27
N VAL A 197 -14.81 -13.82 -12.71
CA VAL A 197 -14.36 -13.41 -14.05
C VAL A 197 -12.86 -13.69 -14.23
N PHE A 198 -12.04 -13.34 -13.24
CA PHE A 198 -10.60 -13.62 -13.26
C PHE A 198 -10.30 -15.11 -13.11
N ASP A 199 -11.10 -15.88 -12.34
CA ASP A 199 -10.99 -17.34 -12.31
C ASP A 199 -11.27 -17.94 -13.71
N PHE A 200 -12.33 -17.49 -14.39
CA PHE A 200 -12.57 -17.91 -15.78
C PHE A 200 -11.45 -17.52 -16.72
N MET A 201 -10.83 -16.35 -16.51
CA MET A 201 -9.64 -15.97 -17.26
C MET A 201 -8.53 -17.00 -17.06
N ASP A 202 -8.26 -17.42 -15.83
CA ASP A 202 -7.24 -18.42 -15.53
C ASP A 202 -7.47 -19.79 -16.18
N TYR A 203 -8.72 -20.23 -16.32
CA TYR A 203 -9.03 -21.57 -16.85
C TYR A 203 -9.38 -21.62 -18.34
N ILE A 204 -10.01 -20.57 -18.88
CA ILE A 204 -10.56 -20.58 -20.24
C ILE A 204 -9.66 -19.82 -21.22
N HIS A 205 -8.93 -18.80 -20.75
CA HIS A 205 -8.20 -17.94 -21.67
C HIS A 205 -7.08 -18.73 -22.38
N PRO A 206 -7.09 -18.79 -23.72
CA PRO A 206 -6.07 -19.52 -24.44
C PRO A 206 -4.71 -18.83 -24.31
N ASN A 207 -3.65 -19.62 -24.22
CA ASN A 207 -2.30 -19.10 -24.44
C ASN A 207 -2.12 -18.78 -25.93
N ARG A 208 -1.24 -17.83 -26.23
CA ARG A 208 -0.78 -17.60 -27.61
C ARG A 208 0.06 -18.80 -28.06
N ALA A 209 0.05 -19.10 -29.36
CA ALA A 209 0.71 -20.28 -29.94
C ALA A 209 2.22 -20.40 -29.60
N ASP A 210 2.85 -19.25 -29.37
CA ASP A 210 4.29 -19.03 -29.19
C ASP A 210 4.64 -18.54 -27.78
N THR A 211 3.67 -18.53 -26.85
CA THR A 211 3.89 -18.13 -25.45
C THR A 211 3.45 -19.25 -24.51
N TYR A 212 4.20 -19.45 -23.43
CA TYR A 212 3.83 -20.43 -22.41
C TYR A 212 3.71 -19.77 -21.05
N ARG A 213 2.54 -19.95 -20.43
CA ARG A 213 2.27 -19.51 -19.07
C ARG A 213 2.66 -20.64 -18.11
N SER A 214 3.60 -20.38 -17.20
CA SER A 214 4.09 -21.39 -16.26
C SER A 214 3.06 -21.65 -15.15
N GLY A 215 2.25 -22.70 -15.34
CA GLY A 215 1.32 -23.18 -14.33
C GLY A 215 0.02 -22.37 -14.20
N LEU A 216 -0.71 -22.65 -13.12
CA LEU A 216 -1.96 -21.97 -12.75
C LEU A 216 -1.66 -21.09 -11.53
N ILE A 217 -2.04 -19.82 -11.60
CA ILE A 217 -2.11 -18.94 -10.42
C ILE A 217 -3.57 -18.66 -10.11
N ASN A 218 -3.85 -18.17 -8.92
CA ASN A 218 -5.13 -17.55 -8.61
C ASN A 218 -5.01 -16.04 -8.84
N THR A 219 -5.32 -15.60 -10.06
CA THR A 219 -5.21 -14.21 -10.48
C THR A 219 -6.17 -13.31 -9.68
N ALA A 220 -7.39 -13.80 -9.42
CA ALA A 220 -8.38 -13.09 -8.65
C ALA A 220 -7.88 -12.76 -7.24
N ALA A 221 -7.34 -13.75 -6.53
CA ALA A 221 -6.80 -13.59 -5.19
C ALA A 221 -5.60 -12.64 -5.18
N ALA A 222 -4.68 -12.77 -6.13
CA ALA A 222 -3.52 -11.88 -6.24
C ALA A 222 -3.94 -10.41 -6.38
N LEU A 223 -4.87 -10.13 -7.30
CA LEU A 223 -5.35 -8.76 -7.53
C LEU A 223 -6.15 -8.22 -6.33
N ILE A 224 -7.07 -9.02 -5.76
CA ILE A 224 -7.89 -8.60 -4.62
C ILE A 224 -7.03 -8.33 -3.38
N ILE A 225 -6.07 -9.22 -3.07
CA ILE A 225 -5.14 -9.01 -1.95
C ILE A 225 -4.37 -7.70 -2.15
N GLY A 226 -3.87 -7.45 -3.36
CA GLY A 226 -3.12 -6.22 -3.64
C GLY A 226 -3.97 -4.96 -3.52
N ILE A 227 -5.23 -5.00 -3.98
CA ILE A 227 -6.20 -3.92 -3.82
C ILE A 227 -6.46 -3.65 -2.34
N LEU A 228 -6.78 -4.68 -1.55
CA LEU A 228 -7.02 -4.54 -0.12
C LEU A 228 -5.80 -4.01 0.63
N SER A 229 -4.59 -4.45 0.26
CA SER A 229 -3.35 -3.93 0.81
C SER A 229 -3.13 -2.45 0.46
N SER A 230 -3.35 -2.04 -0.79
CA SER A 230 -3.22 -0.64 -1.22
C SER A 230 -4.24 0.29 -0.53
N PHE A 231 -5.49 -0.16 -0.41
CA PHE A 231 -6.54 0.55 0.35
C PHE A 231 -6.15 0.72 1.82
N SER A 232 -5.69 -0.36 2.45
CA SER A 232 -5.29 -0.33 3.87
C SER A 232 -4.08 0.59 4.09
N ALA A 233 -3.11 0.60 3.16
CA ALA A 233 -1.98 1.51 3.20
C ALA A 233 -2.43 2.98 3.11
N TRP A 234 -3.38 3.31 2.24
CA TRP A 234 -3.96 4.67 2.16
C TRP A 234 -4.59 5.11 3.49
N ILE A 235 -5.41 4.25 4.11
CA ILE A 235 -6.02 4.54 5.42
C ILE A 235 -4.96 4.75 6.50
N LEU A 236 -3.88 3.95 6.50
CA LEU A 236 -2.78 4.12 7.45
C LEU A 236 -2.00 5.42 7.23
N PHE A 237 -1.77 5.86 5.99
CA PHE A 237 -1.17 7.15 5.71
C PHE A 237 -2.06 8.32 6.16
N LEU A 238 -3.38 8.21 5.95
CA LEU A 238 -4.33 9.20 6.47
C LEU A 238 -4.25 9.28 8.00
N PHE A 239 -4.24 8.12 8.67
CA PHE A 239 -4.08 8.03 10.12
C PHE A 239 -2.75 8.65 10.60
N ALA A 240 -1.63 8.31 9.96
CA ALA A 240 -0.30 8.85 10.28
C ALA A 240 -0.27 10.37 10.07
N THR A 241 -0.86 10.88 9.00
CA THR A 241 -0.99 12.32 8.72
C THR A 241 -1.72 13.04 9.85
N VAL A 242 -2.88 12.50 10.28
CA VAL A 242 -3.64 13.07 11.39
C VAL A 242 -2.82 13.10 12.69
N LEU A 243 -2.06 12.04 12.99
CA LEU A 243 -1.19 12.00 14.17
C LEU A 243 -0.07 13.05 14.11
N ASN A 244 0.61 13.19 12.98
CA ASN A 244 1.66 14.21 12.80
C ASN A 244 1.10 15.63 12.97
N ILE A 245 -0.05 15.93 12.35
CA ILE A 245 -0.71 17.24 12.46
C ILE A 245 -1.11 17.55 13.90
N ARG A 246 -1.64 16.57 14.62
CA ARG A 246 -2.02 16.74 16.03
C ARG A 246 -0.82 17.15 16.89
N LEU A 247 0.36 16.53 16.69
CA LEU A 247 1.57 16.92 17.41
C LEU A 247 2.16 18.25 16.94
N ALA A 248 2.10 18.57 15.64
CA ALA A 248 2.57 19.85 15.10
C ALA A 248 1.81 21.07 15.67
N ARG A 249 0.57 20.87 16.10
CA ARG A 249 -0.28 21.89 16.74
C ARG A 249 0.05 22.13 18.21
N ILE A 250 0.71 21.20 18.88
CA ILE A 250 1.08 21.38 20.29
C ILE A 250 2.21 22.41 20.35
N LYS A 251 1.96 23.54 21.01
CA LYS A 251 3.02 24.50 21.37
C LYS A 251 3.86 23.85 22.46
N LEU A 252 5.06 23.39 22.10
CA LEU A 252 6.09 23.06 23.08
C LEU A 252 6.53 24.40 23.70
N LYS A 253 6.09 24.65 24.94
CA LYS A 253 6.59 25.73 25.80
C LYS A 253 7.88 25.26 26.48
#